data_AF-A0A438VEN4-F1
#
_entry.id   AF-A0A438VEN4-F1
#
_cell.length_a   1.000
_cell.length_b   1.000
_cell.length_c   1.000
_cell.angle_alpha   90.00
_cell.angle_beta   90.00
_cell.angle_gamma   90.00
#
_symmetry.space_group_name_H-M   'P 1'
#
loop_
_entity.id
_entity.type
_entity.pdbx_description
1 polymer ?
#
loop_
_entity_poly.entity_id
_entity_poly.type
_entity_poly.pdbx_seq_one_letter_code
_entity_poly.pdbx_strand_id
1 'polypeptide(L)' 'LGIGEPRFETPKFIQDALKQHAHSLNIYPKSAFEEGLREAQRGFFKRRFKIELKENELISTLGSREVLFNFPSFVLFDYP' A
#
# COMPACT_ATOMS: atom_id res chain seq x y z
N LEU A 1 -21.37 -5.66 11.89
CA LEU A 1 -20.90 -5.26 10.56
C LEU A 1 -21.18 -3.77 10.39
N GLY A 2 -20.13 -2.95 10.52
CA GLY A 2 -20.25 -1.49 10.63
C GLY A 2 -20.52 -0.79 9.29
N ILE A 3 -20.76 0.52 9.32
CA ILE A 3 -21.06 1.36 8.14
C ILE A 3 -19.94 1.32 7.07
N GLY A 4 -18.72 0.89 7.42
CA GLY A 4 -17.55 0.92 6.53
C GLY A 4 -17.11 -0.43 5.95
N GLU A 5 -17.79 -1.53 6.22
CA GLU A 5 -17.39 -2.83 5.66
C GLU A 5 -17.86 -2.97 4.21
N PRO A 6 -16.94 -3.29 3.27
CA PRO A 6 -17.31 -3.54 1.88
C PRO A 6 -18.33 -4.67 1.79
N ARG A 7 -19.43 -4.44 1.07
CA ARG A 7 -20.46 -5.45 0.83
C ARG A 7 -20.23 -6.26 -0.45
N PHE A 8 -19.30 -5.82 -1.28
CA PHE A 8 -18.96 -6.49 -2.53
C PHE A 8 -17.74 -7.37 -2.32
N GLU A 9 -17.71 -8.49 -3.02
CA GLU A 9 -16.54 -9.35 -3.04
C GLU A 9 -15.35 -8.64 -3.70
N THR A 10 -14.14 -9.00 -3.27
CA THR A 10 -12.91 -8.60 -3.93
C THR A 10 -12.99 -9.01 -5.41
N PRO A 11 -12.71 -8.12 -6.38
CA PRO A 11 -12.76 -8.46 -7.79
C PRO A 11 -11.97 -9.71 -8.17
N LYS A 12 -12.53 -10.55 -9.05
CA LYS A 12 -11.99 -11.87 -9.43
C LYS A 12 -10.52 -11.83 -9.86
N PHE A 13 -10.12 -10.82 -10.64
CA PHE A 13 -8.73 -10.70 -11.12
C PHE A 13 -7.72 -10.50 -9.98
N ILE A 14 -8.12 -9.86 -8.88
CA ILE A 14 -7.26 -9.68 -7.70
C ILE A 14 -7.12 -11.01 -6.96
N GLN A 15 -8.24 -11.73 -6.79
CA GLN A 15 -8.23 -13.05 -6.18
C GLN A 15 -7.35 -14.04 -6.97
N ASP A 16 -7.45 -14.00 -8.30
CA ASP A 16 -6.67 -14.86 -9.20
C ASP A 16 -5.18 -14.53 -9.15
N ALA A 17 -4.81 -13.25 -9.17
CA ALA A 17 -3.42 -12.84 -9.00
C ALA A 17 -2.85 -13.33 -7.66
N LEU A 18 -3.57 -13.13 -6.55
CA LEU A 18 -3.15 -13.63 -5.25
C LEU A 18 -2.97 -15.16 -5.25
N LYS A 19 -3.91 -15.90 -5.83
CA LYS A 19 -3.84 -17.36 -5.94
C LYS A 19 -2.63 -17.82 -6.75
N GLN A 20 -2.37 -17.18 -7.89
CA GLN A 20 -1.23 -17.52 -8.76
C GLN A 20 0.11 -17.28 -8.07
N HIS A 21 0.21 -16.25 -7.24
CA HIS A 21 1.43 -15.86 -6.53
C HIS A 21 1.54 -16.40 -5.10
N ALA A 22 0.58 -17.18 -4.61
CA ALA A 22 0.58 -17.69 -3.23
C ALA A 22 1.83 -18.51 -2.86
N HIS A 23 2.48 -19.13 -3.84
CA HIS A 23 3.71 -19.91 -3.66
C HIS A 23 4.91 -19.06 -3.20
N SER A 24 4.88 -17.73 -3.33
CA SER A 24 5.96 -16.84 -2.90
C SER A 24 5.79 -16.30 -1.48
N LEU A 25 4.70 -16.64 -0.78
CA LEU A 25 4.40 -16.10 0.56
C LEU A 25 5.38 -16.55 1.65
N ASN A 26 6.18 -17.58 1.39
CA ASN A 26 7.25 -18.04 2.29
C ASN A 26 8.57 -17.26 2.13
N ILE A 27 8.65 -16.33 1.17
CA ILE A 27 9.84 -15.56 0.85
C ILE A 27 9.64 -14.14 1.38
N TYR A 28 10.60 -13.65 2.18
CA TYR A 28 10.62 -12.24 2.54
C TYR A 28 10.82 -11.39 1.28
N PRO A 29 9.99 -10.36 1.05
CA PRO A 29 10.21 -9.46 -0.06
C PRO A 29 11.59 -8.82 0.06
N LYS A 30 12.24 -8.56 -1.08
CA LYS A 30 13.48 -7.79 -1.10
C LYS A 30 13.19 -6.45 -0.40
N SER A 31 14.14 -5.99 0.41
CA SER A 31 14.00 -4.88 1.37
C SER A 31 13.49 -3.56 0.79
N ALA A 32 13.48 -3.41 -0.53
CA ALA A 32 12.71 -2.40 -1.23
C ALA A 32 11.46 -3.07 -1.82
N PHE A 33 10.26 -2.68 -1.35
CA PHE A 33 8.97 -3.05 -1.94
C PHE A 33 9.05 -3.16 -3.46
N GLU A 34 8.36 -4.10 -4.09
CA GLU A 34 8.53 -4.34 -5.53
C GLU A 34 8.37 -3.05 -6.34
N GLU A 35 9.35 -2.74 -7.19
CA GLU A 35 9.42 -1.50 -7.98
C GLU A 35 8.13 -1.30 -8.81
N GLY A 36 7.61 -2.39 -9.38
CA GLY A 36 6.35 -2.37 -10.12
C GLY A 36 5.14 -1.94 -9.29
N LEU A 37 5.09 -2.28 -7.99
CA LEU A 37 4.02 -1.81 -7.10
C LEU A 37 4.13 -0.29 -6.88
N ARG A 38 5.34 0.22 -6.62
CA ARG A 38 5.57 1.66 -6.44
C ARG A 38 5.22 2.45 -7.70
N GLU A 39 5.60 1.96 -8.88
CA GLU A 39 5.23 2.57 -10.16
C GLU A 39 3.72 2.60 -10.37
N ALA A 40 3.02 1.50 -10.11
CA ALA A 40 1.58 1.42 -10.23
C ALA A 40 0.87 2.41 -9.28
N GLN A 41 1.34 2.52 -8.04
CA GLN A 41 0.84 3.47 -7.04
C GLN A 41 1.03 4.93 -7.49
N ARG A 42 2.26 5.33 -7.88
CA ARG A 42 2.52 6.69 -8.40
C ARG A 42 1.69 6.99 -9.66
N GLY A 43 1.57 6.02 -10.56
CA GLY A 43 0.74 6.12 -11.75
C GLY A 43 -0.75 6.33 -11.44
N PHE A 44 -1.26 5.68 -10.38
CA PHE A 44 -2.62 5.94 -9.90
C PHE A 44 -2.80 7.39 -9.45
N PHE A 45 -1.87 7.93 -8.65
CA PHE A 45 -1.91 9.32 -8.20
C PHE A 45 -1.91 10.30 -9.38
N LYS A 46 -1.03 10.07 -10.37
CA LYS A 46 -0.97 10.88 -11.59
C LYS A 46 -2.29 10.87 -12.35
N ARG A 47 -2.89 9.69 -12.56
CA ARG A 47 -4.16 9.57 -13.30
C ARG A 47 -5.34 10.18 -12.54
N ARG A 48 -5.47 9.88 -11.25
CA ARG A 48 -6.64 10.17 -10.42
C ARG A 48 -6.65 11.59 -9.83
N PHE A 49 -5.48 12.12 -9.50
CA PHE A 49 -5.33 13.40 -8.79
C PHE A 49 -4.50 14.43 -9.56
N LYS A 50 -3.89 14.06 -10.70
CA LYS A 50 -2.98 14.93 -11.48
C LYS A 50 -1.75 15.38 -10.69
N ILE A 51 -1.32 14.55 -9.73
CA ILE A 51 -0.12 14.78 -8.91
C ILE A 51 0.96 13.77 -9.35
N GLU A 52 2.15 14.29 -9.67
CA GLU A 52 3.33 13.47 -9.95
C GLU A 52 4.17 13.35 -8.69
N LEU A 53 4.20 12.16 -8.10
CA LEU A 53 5.01 11.86 -6.91
C LEU A 53 6.42 11.44 -7.31
N LYS A 54 7.42 11.88 -6.55
CA LYS A 54 8.80 11.37 -6.62
C LYS A 54 8.92 10.03 -5.91
N GLU A 55 10.04 9.36 -6.11
CA GLU A 55 10.30 8.04 -5.50
C GLU A 55 10.28 8.06 -3.96
N ASN A 56 10.76 9.14 -3.36
CA ASN A 56 10.82 9.33 -1.91
C ASN A 56 9.56 9.96 -1.29
N GLU A 57 8.50 10.15 -2.08
CA GLU A 57 7.24 10.75 -1.64
C GLU A 57 6.12 9.70 -1.43
N LEU A 58 6.49 8.42 -1.45
CA LEU A 58 5.56 7.30 -1.28
C LEU A 58 6.13 6.27 -0.30
N ILE A 59 5.34 5.93 0.72
CA ILE A 59 5.66 4.86 1.68
C ILE A 59 4.50 3.86 1.68
N SER A 60 4.81 2.60 1.40
CA SER A 60 3.83 1.50 1.45
C SER A 60 3.68 1.00 2.89
N THR A 61 2.44 0.79 3.31
CA THR A 61 2.08 0.41 4.68
C THR A 61 1.19 -0.82 4.71
N LEU A 62 1.09 -1.46 5.87
CA LEU A 62 0.18 -2.60 6.09
C LEU A 62 -1.25 -2.14 6.41
N GLY A 63 -1.73 -1.16 5.63
CA GLY A 63 -3.03 -0.54 5.78
C GLY A 63 -3.02 0.77 6.56
N SER A 64 -4.16 1.47 6.52
CA SER A 64 -4.28 2.83 7.06
C SER A 64 -4.13 2.93 8.58
N ARG A 65 -4.46 1.86 9.33
CA ARG A 65 -4.34 1.86 10.79
C ARG A 65 -2.89 1.91 11.26
N GLU A 66 -1.99 1.24 10.55
CA GLU A 66 -0.56 1.26 10.85
C GLU A 66 0.01 2.66 10.66
N VAL A 67 -0.36 3.34 9.56
CA VAL A 67 -0.01 4.75 9.32
C VAL A 67 -0.50 5.62 10.47
N LEU A 68 -1.79 5.56 10.80
CA LEU A 68 -2.39 6.42 11.84
C LEU A 68 -1.75 6.19 13.21
N PHE A 69 -1.40 4.95 13.53
CA PHE A 69 -0.72 4.61 14.77
C PHE A 69 0.71 5.16 14.82
N ASN A 70 1.48 5.03 13.74
CA ASN A 70 2.87 5.46 13.67
C ASN A 70 3.03 6.97 13.39
N PHE A 71 1.99 7.64 12.90
CA PHE A 71 2.06 9.03 12.46
C PHE A 71 2.57 10.00 13.54
N PRO A 72 2.13 9.95 14.81
CA PRO A 72 2.68 10.82 15.85
C PRO A 72 4.17 10.60 16.06
N SER A 73 4.62 9.35 16.13
CA SER A 73 6.03 9.01 16.28
C SER A 73 6.87 9.49 15.10
N PHE A 74 6.31 9.47 13.89
CA PHE A 74 6.99 9.98 12.70
C PHE A 74 7.10 11.51 12.70
N VAL A 75 6.02 12.23 13.01
CA VAL A 75 5.98 13.70 12.99
C VAL A 75 6.73 14.32 14.17
N LEU A 76 6.80 13.61 15.29
CA LEU A 76 7.43 14.07 16.53
C LEU A 76 8.74 13.34 16.83
N PHE A 77 9.36 12.67 15.85
CA PHE A 77 10.51 11.80 16.09
C PHE A 77 11.70 12.54 16.71
N ASP A 78 11.80 13.84 16.43
CA ASP A 78 12.82 14.78 16.91
C ASP A 78 12.26 15.83 17.89
N TYR A 79 11.00 15.67 18.30
CA TYR A 79 10.40 16.54 19.31
C TYR A 79 10.99 16.18 20.69
N PRO A 80 11.48 17.18 21.46
CA PRO A 80 12.16 16.95 22.74
C PRO A 80 11.27 16.34 23.83
#